data_AF-A0A800IN12-F1
#
_entry.id   AF-A0A800IN12-F1
#
_cell.length_a   1.000
_cell.length_b   1.000
_cell.length_c   1.000
_cell.angle_alpha   90.00
_cell.angle_beta   90.00
_cell.angle_gamma   90.00
#
_symmetry.space_group_name_H-M   'P 1'
#
loop_
_entity.id
_entity.type
_entity.pdbx_description
1 polymer ?
#
loop_
_entity_poly.entity_id
_entity_poly.type
_entity_poly.pdbx_seq_one_letter_code
_entity_poly.pdbx_strand_id
1 'polypeptide(L)'
;MTCTHVQKKLTRYLERMCEKKEVTSIARHIELCPACGQQLRDLQRVRSLLKKSQTTPVDPIFLADVQTSIREHTTHAYLLPGLRRRSWIHQGRRLPYVISMAAVFLLTAVSLVWNYMADTSRPVVRTPQPNDMYFILQEHALQADQGVFTNGALSSVMVPQSRKK
;
A
#
# COMPACT_ATOMS: atom_id res chain seq x y z
N MET A 1 -19.20 -6.65 43.16
CA MET A 1 -18.87 -8.06 43.43
C MET A 1 -18.70 -8.23 44.94
N THR A 2 -19.24 -9.29 45.52
CA THR A 2 -19.05 -9.62 46.94
C THR A 2 -17.76 -10.43 47.15
N CYS A 3 -17.11 -10.27 48.30
CA CYS A 3 -15.86 -10.96 48.62
C CYS A 3 -16.03 -12.50 48.58
N THR A 4 -17.19 -13.01 49.02
CA THR A 4 -17.51 -14.44 49.01
C THR A 4 -17.56 -15.03 47.59
N HIS A 5 -17.99 -14.25 46.60
CA HIS A 5 -18.03 -14.68 45.22
C HIS A 5 -16.64 -14.71 44.59
N VAL A 6 -15.79 -13.74 44.93
CA VAL A 6 -14.39 -13.69 44.46
C VAL A 6 -13.57 -14.82 45.07
N GLN A 7 -13.77 -15.13 46.36
CA GLN A 7 -13.12 -16.26 47.03
C GLN A 7 -13.39 -17.60 46.34
N LYS A 8 -14.65 -17.89 45.99
CA LYS A 8 -15.01 -19.13 45.29
C LYS A 8 -14.41 -19.22 43.88
N LYS A 9 -14.17 -18.09 43.22
CA LYS A 9 -13.60 -18.01 41.87
C LYS A 9 -12.08 -17.81 41.85
N LEU A 10 -11.45 -17.62 43.00
CA LEU A 10 -10.02 -17.31 43.13
C LEU A 10 -9.13 -18.46 42.61
N THR A 11 -9.53 -19.70 42.86
CA THR A 11 -8.85 -20.91 42.37
C THR A 11 -8.92 -21.00 40.84
N ARG A 12 -10.10 -20.84 40.26
CA ARG A 12 -10.30 -20.78 38.79
C ARG A 12 -9.51 -19.64 38.16
N TYR A 13 -9.44 -18.49 38.84
CA TYR A 13 -8.63 -17.36 38.41
C TYR A 13 -7.13 -17.72 38.38
N LEU A 14 -6.64 -18.43 39.39
CA LEU A 14 -5.24 -18.86 39.49
C LEU A 14 -4.86 -19.93 38.45
N GLU A 15 -5.82 -20.76 38.05
CA GLU A 15 -5.69 -21.76 36.98
C GLU A 15 -5.95 -21.20 35.58
N ARG A 16 -6.23 -19.88 35.45
CA ARG A 16 -6.57 -19.21 34.18
C ARG A 16 -7.81 -19.78 33.48
N MET A 17 -8.73 -20.37 34.23
CA MET A 17 -9.99 -20.94 33.72
C MET A 17 -11.18 -19.97 33.78
N CYS A 18 -10.94 -18.70 34.11
CA CYS A 18 -11.98 -17.67 34.13
C CYS A 18 -12.22 -17.06 32.75
N GLU A 19 -13.46 -16.66 32.48
CA GLU A 19 -13.79 -15.87 31.29
C GLU A 19 -13.11 -14.49 31.34
N LYS A 20 -12.78 -13.93 30.17
CA LYS A 20 -12.07 -12.64 30.08
C LYS A 20 -12.76 -11.49 30.82
N LYS A 21 -14.10 -11.49 30.88
CA LYS A 21 -14.90 -10.50 31.61
C LYS A 21 -14.79 -10.67 33.13
N GLU A 22 -14.65 -11.91 33.60
CA GLU A 22 -14.51 -12.21 35.02
C GLU A 22 -13.11 -11.88 35.54
N VAL A 23 -12.08 -12.14 34.73
CA VAL A 23 -10.68 -11.81 35.05
C VAL A 23 -10.52 -10.33 35.40
N THR A 24 -11.09 -9.42 34.60
CA THR A 24 -11.00 -7.97 34.86
C THR A 24 -11.79 -7.56 36.10
N SER A 25 -12.94 -8.19 36.34
CA SER A 25 -13.74 -7.92 37.55
C SER A 25 -13.07 -8.38 38.84
N ILE A 26 -12.40 -9.54 38.81
CA ILE A 26 -11.67 -10.11 39.95
C ILE A 26 -10.41 -9.30 40.20
N ALA A 27 -9.65 -8.94 39.16
CA ALA A 27 -8.47 -8.09 39.27
C ALA A 27 -8.80 -6.74 39.93
N ARG A 28 -9.86 -6.06 39.45
CA ARG A 28 -10.33 -4.80 40.05
C ARG A 28 -10.75 -4.97 41.51
N HIS A 29 -11.41 -6.08 41.85
CA HIS A 29 -11.79 -6.33 43.25
C HIS A 29 -10.59 -6.57 44.15
N ILE A 30 -9.53 -7.23 43.68
CA ILE A 30 -8.30 -7.46 44.44
C ILE A 30 -7.56 -6.15 44.72
N GLU A 31 -7.57 -5.21 43.77
CA GLU A 31 -7.00 -3.87 43.97
C GLU A 31 -7.75 -3.08 45.06
N LEU A 32 -9.07 -3.24 45.12
CA LEU A 32 -9.92 -2.55 46.10
C LEU A 32 -10.00 -3.26 47.46
N CYS A 33 -9.81 -4.58 47.50
CA CYS A 33 -9.96 -5.39 48.71
C CYS A 33 -8.65 -6.12 49.06
N PRO A 34 -7.91 -5.64 50.09
CA PRO A 34 -6.64 -6.23 50.47
C PRO A 34 -6.78 -7.66 51.02
N ALA A 35 -7.92 -8.00 51.62
CA ALA A 35 -8.19 -9.35 52.14
C ALA A 35 -8.26 -10.40 51.02
N CYS A 36 -8.92 -10.09 49.91
CA CYS A 36 -8.96 -10.99 48.75
C CYS A 36 -7.58 -11.10 48.08
N GLY A 37 -6.79 -10.03 48.07
CA GLY A 37 -5.40 -10.06 47.63
C GLY A 37 -4.50 -10.93 48.52
N GLN A 38 -4.69 -10.88 49.84
CA GLN A 38 -3.98 -11.72 50.80
C GLN A 38 -4.23 -13.20 50.52
N GLN A 39 -5.50 -13.60 50.38
CA GLN A 39 -5.89 -14.99 50.11
C GLN A 39 -5.31 -15.51 48.80
N LEU A 40 -5.23 -14.66 47.77
CA LEU A 40 -4.61 -15.03 46.50
C LEU A 40 -3.11 -15.29 46.67
N ARG A 41 -2.41 -14.45 47.43
CA ARG A 41 -0.99 -14.64 47.75
C ARG A 41 -0.76 -15.93 48.54
N ASP A 42 -1.64 -16.24 49.49
CA ASP A 42 -1.52 -17.47 50.28
C ASP A 42 -1.71 -18.72 49.42
N LEU A 43 -2.69 -18.73 48.51
CA LEU A 43 -2.86 -19.81 47.53
C LEU A 43 -1.64 -19.96 46.61
N GLN A 44 -1.05 -18.84 46.16
CA GLN A 44 0.19 -18.88 45.37
C GLN A 44 1.37 -19.45 46.17
N ARG A 45 1.47 -19.11 47.46
CA ARG A 45 2.51 -19.64 48.35
C ARG A 45 2.35 -21.15 48.52
N VAL A 46 1.13 -21.64 48.79
CA VAL A 46 0.85 -23.09 48.87
C VAL A 46 1.21 -23.80 47.56
N ARG A 47 0.80 -23.27 46.40
CA ARG A 47 1.17 -23.83 45.10
C ARG A 47 2.68 -23.89 44.88
N SER A 48 3.41 -22.87 45.32
CA SER A 48 4.86 -22.82 45.20
C SER A 48 5.55 -23.87 46.07
N LEU A 49 5.02 -24.13 47.27
CA LEU A 49 5.51 -25.17 48.17
C LEU A 49 5.24 -26.57 47.60
N LEU A 50 4.03 -26.81 47.09
CA LEU A 50 3.68 -28.08 46.43
C LEU A 50 4.57 -28.36 45.21
N LYS A 51 4.86 -27.32 44.41
CA LYS A 51 5.77 -27.43 43.27
C LYS A 51 7.20 -27.77 43.68
N LYS A 52 7.67 -27.22 44.82
CA LYS A 52 9.00 -27.51 45.36
C LYS A 52 9.10 -28.92 45.94
N SER A 53 8.03 -29.46 46.52
CA SER A 53 8.01 -30.84 47.02
C SER A 53 7.90 -31.88 45.91
N GLN A 54 7.33 -31.52 44.75
CA GLN A 54 7.35 -32.37 43.56
C GLN A 54 8.67 -32.23 42.81
N THR A 55 9.76 -32.71 43.41
CA THR A 55 11.00 -33.00 42.69
C THR A 55 10.94 -34.43 42.20
N THR A 56 10.06 -34.71 41.23
CA THR A 56 10.19 -35.93 40.45
C THR A 56 11.38 -35.70 39.50
N PRO A 57 12.45 -36.52 39.57
CA PRO A 57 13.54 -36.40 38.61
C PRO A 57 12.95 -36.67 37.23
N VAL A 58 12.95 -35.66 36.37
CA VAL A 58 12.59 -35.84 34.96
C VAL A 58 13.74 -36.58 34.32
N ASP A 59 13.46 -37.74 33.74
CA ASP A 59 14.46 -38.54 33.03
C ASP A 59 15.10 -37.68 31.92
N PRO A 60 16.45 -37.59 31.85
CA PRO A 60 17.13 -36.84 30.79
C PRO A 60 16.72 -37.29 29.37
N ILE A 61 16.30 -38.55 29.20
CA ILE A 61 15.82 -39.08 27.91
C ILE A 61 14.51 -38.40 27.50
N PHE A 62 13.59 -38.21 28.46
CA PHE A 62 12.30 -37.54 28.21
C PHE A 62 12.49 -36.07 27.78
N LEU A 63 13.47 -35.37 28.36
CA LEU A 63 13.76 -33.99 27.95
C LEU A 63 14.35 -33.91 26.54
N ALA A 64 15.19 -34.88 26.17
CA ALA A 64 15.72 -34.98 24.81
C ALA A 64 14.60 -35.25 23.80
N ASP A 65 13.68 -36.16 24.10
CA ASP A 65 12.52 -36.48 23.24
C ASP A 65 11.54 -35.31 23.10
N VAL A 66 11.29 -34.56 24.18
CA VAL A 66 10.48 -33.34 24.11
C VAL A 66 11.18 -32.27 23.28
N GLN A 67 12.50 -32.11 23.43
CA GLN A 67 13.27 -31.13 22.68
C GLN A 67 13.33 -31.48 21.18
N THR A 68 13.50 -32.76 20.82
CA THR A 68 13.48 -33.21 19.43
C THR A 68 12.09 -33.07 18.82
N SER A 69 11.02 -33.42 19.55
CA SER A 69 9.64 -33.22 19.10
C SER A 69 9.31 -31.73 18.88
N ILE A 70 9.71 -30.84 19.80
CA ILE A 70 9.52 -29.40 19.62
C ILE A 70 10.32 -28.91 18.41
N ARG A 71 11.56 -29.36 18.24
CA ARG A 71 12.43 -28.97 17.12
C ARG A 71 11.86 -29.44 15.79
N GLU A 72 11.34 -30.67 15.71
CA GLU A 72 10.66 -31.19 14.53
C GLU A 72 9.42 -30.35 14.18
N HIS A 73 8.57 -30.06 15.17
CA HIS A 73 7.40 -29.19 14.96
C HIS A 73 7.75 -27.73 14.64
N THR A 74 8.92 -27.22 15.03
CA THR A 74 9.38 -25.85 14.70
C THR A 74 10.22 -25.76 13.44
N THR A 75 10.94 -26.81 13.01
CA THR A 75 11.62 -26.84 11.70
C THR A 75 10.62 -27.00 10.57
N HIS A 76 9.46 -27.61 10.82
CA HIS A 76 8.29 -27.56 9.95
C HIS A 76 7.51 -26.23 10.02
N ALA A 77 8.10 -25.14 10.53
CA ALA A 77 7.49 -23.80 10.47
C ALA A 77 7.25 -23.29 9.04
N TYR A 78 7.93 -23.85 8.03
CA TYR A 78 7.62 -23.59 6.62
C TYR A 78 6.32 -24.26 6.14
N LEU A 79 5.79 -25.22 6.89
CA LEU A 79 4.54 -25.95 6.61
C LEU A 79 3.36 -25.50 7.46
N LEU A 80 3.48 -24.43 8.26
CA LEU A 80 2.35 -23.87 9.01
C LEU A 80 1.60 -22.84 8.15
N PRO A 81 0.50 -23.20 7.45
CA PRO A 81 -0.27 -22.28 6.60
C PRO A 81 -0.88 -21.10 7.36
N GLY A 82 -0.87 -21.11 8.70
CA GLY A 82 -1.46 -20.08 9.55
C GLY A 82 -0.63 -18.82 9.76
N LEU A 83 0.71 -18.91 9.78
CA LEU A 83 1.58 -17.74 10.02
C LEU A 83 1.68 -16.84 8.78
N ARG A 84 1.60 -17.42 7.57
CA ARG A 84 1.52 -16.68 6.31
C ARG A 84 0.22 -15.88 6.19
N ARG A 85 -0.89 -16.38 6.76
CA ARG A 85 -2.22 -15.74 6.72
C ARG A 85 -2.30 -14.47 7.56
N ARG A 86 -1.51 -14.35 8.62
CA ARG A 86 -1.51 -13.16 9.51
C ARG A 86 -0.73 -11.98 8.93
N SER A 87 0.34 -12.24 8.18
CA SER A 87 1.08 -11.19 7.45
C SER A 87 0.24 -10.59 6.31
N TRP A 88 -0.48 -11.43 5.56
CA TRP A 88 -1.32 -11.00 4.44
C TRP A 88 -2.44 -10.02 4.84
N ILE A 89 -3.02 -10.15 6.03
CA ILE A 89 -4.09 -9.25 6.49
C ILE A 89 -3.57 -7.82 6.76
N HIS A 90 -2.33 -7.68 7.23
CA HIS A 90 -1.71 -6.37 7.43
C HIS A 90 -1.06 -5.83 6.14
N GLN A 91 -0.51 -6.71 5.31
CA GLN A 91 0.17 -6.34 4.06
C GLN A 91 -0.82 -6.03 2.91
N GLY A 92 -1.99 -6.69 2.88
CA GLY A 92 -3.05 -6.46 1.88
C GLY A 92 -3.74 -5.10 1.99
N ARG A 93 -3.69 -4.43 3.15
CA ARG A 93 -4.25 -3.08 3.32
C ARG A 93 -3.36 -1.95 2.78
N ARG A 94 -2.04 -2.17 2.68
CA ARG A 94 -1.09 -1.16 2.17
C ARG A 94 -0.72 -1.36 0.69
N LEU A 95 -0.92 -2.56 0.14
CA LEU A 95 -0.66 -2.86 -1.26
C LEU A 95 -1.33 -1.88 -2.27
N PRO A 96 -2.63 -1.54 -2.15
CA PRO A 96 -3.26 -0.65 -3.13
C PRO A 96 -2.68 0.76 -3.10
N TYR A 97 -2.28 1.26 -1.93
CA TYR A 97 -1.64 2.57 -1.80
C TYR A 97 -0.25 2.62 -2.44
N VAL A 98 0.54 1.56 -2.30
CA VAL A 98 1.89 1.48 -2.91
C VAL A 98 1.79 1.43 -4.44
N ILE A 99 0.85 0.65 -4.98
CA ILE A 99 0.60 0.56 -6.43
C ILE A 99 0.14 1.92 -6.97
N SER A 100 -0.77 2.60 -6.27
CA SER A 100 -1.23 3.93 -6.66
C SER A 100 -0.08 4.95 -6.68
N MET A 101 0.79 4.95 -5.67
CA MET A 101 1.93 5.86 -5.61
C MET A 101 2.95 5.59 -6.72
N ALA A 102 3.24 4.32 -7.01
CA ALA A 102 4.13 3.93 -8.10
C ALA A 102 3.57 4.34 -9.48
N ALA A 103 2.27 4.17 -9.70
CA ALA A 103 1.61 4.58 -10.93
C ALA A 103 1.67 6.11 -11.14
N VAL A 104 1.42 6.89 -10.09
CA VAL A 104 1.54 8.36 -10.15
C VAL A 104 2.98 8.77 -10.48
N PHE A 105 3.98 8.16 -9.84
CA PHE A 105 5.40 8.44 -10.14
C PHE A 105 5.78 8.09 -11.57
N LEU A 106 5.27 6.98 -12.12
CA LEU A 106 5.52 6.62 -13.51
C LEU A 106 4.87 7.60 -14.48
N LEU A 107 3.62 8.00 -14.22
CA LEU A 107 2.92 8.96 -15.07
C LEU A 107 3.57 10.34 -15.07
N THR A 108 4.05 10.81 -13.91
CA THR A 108 4.76 12.10 -13.83
C THR A 108 6.10 12.04 -14.55
N ALA A 109 6.86 10.95 -14.41
CA ALA A 109 8.12 10.76 -15.13
C ALA A 109 7.91 10.75 -16.66
N VAL A 110 6.89 10.03 -17.14
CA VAL A 110 6.53 9.99 -18.57
C VAL A 110 6.12 11.39 -19.07
N SER A 111 5.31 12.11 -18.29
CA SER A 111 4.91 13.47 -18.65
C SER A 111 6.08 14.45 -18.73
N LEU A 112 7.07 14.32 -17.83
CA LEU A 112 8.28 15.14 -17.85
C LEU A 112 9.14 14.85 -19.07
N VAL A 113 9.33 13.57 -19.42
CA VAL A 113 10.08 13.16 -20.62
C VAL A 113 9.37 13.64 -21.88
N TRP A 114 8.04 13.54 -21.94
CA TRP A 114 7.26 14.04 -23.08
C TRP A 114 7.40 15.55 -23.26
N ASN A 115 7.29 16.32 -22.17
CA ASN A 115 7.47 17.77 -22.22
C ASN A 115 8.89 18.16 -22.63
N TYR A 116 9.91 17.44 -22.15
CA TYR A 116 11.29 17.68 -22.54
C TYR A 116 11.55 17.43 -24.04
N MET A 117 10.96 16.37 -24.58
CA MET A 117 11.02 16.05 -26.01
C MET A 117 10.19 17.02 -26.87
N ALA A 118 9.07 17.50 -26.35
CA ALA A 118 8.24 18.50 -27.04
C ALA A 118 8.93 19.88 -27.13
N ASP A 119 9.74 20.24 -26.13
CA ASP A 119 10.47 21.51 -26.14
C ASP A 119 11.62 21.52 -27.17
N THR A 120 12.23 20.35 -27.40
CA THR A 120 13.27 20.18 -28.44
C THR A 120 12.72 20.17 -29.88
N SER A 121 11.41 20.02 -30.04
CA SER A 121 10.74 19.96 -31.35
C SER A 121 10.02 21.25 -31.73
N ARG A 122 10.15 22.34 -30.97
CA ARG A 122 9.69 23.66 -31.42
C ARG A 122 10.50 24.09 -32.65
N PRO A 123 9.89 24.20 -33.85
CA PRO A 123 10.60 24.71 -35.01
C PRO A 123 11.01 26.16 -34.70
N VAL A 124 12.30 26.46 -34.85
CA VAL A 124 12.82 27.82 -34.82
C VAL A 124 12.02 28.62 -35.85
N VAL A 125 11.20 29.55 -35.38
CA VAL A 125 10.47 30.49 -36.24
C VAL A 125 11.52 31.33 -36.96
N ARG A 126 11.89 30.92 -38.17
CA ARG A 126 12.63 31.78 -39.10
C ARG A 126 11.67 32.86 -39.53
N THR A 127 11.93 34.09 -39.10
CA THR A 127 11.34 35.28 -39.70
C THR A 127 11.64 35.27 -41.20
N PRO A 128 10.64 35.35 -42.10
CA PRO A 128 10.87 35.22 -43.53
C PRO A 128 11.70 36.41 -44.03
N GLN A 129 12.79 36.13 -44.73
CA GLN A 129 13.58 37.15 -45.44
C GLN A 129 12.81 37.59 -46.70
N PRO A 130 12.91 38.86 -47.11
CA PRO A 130 12.13 39.44 -48.21
C PRO A 130 12.39 38.80 -49.59
N ASN A 131 13.41 37.95 -49.73
CA ASN A 131 13.72 37.26 -50.98
C ASN A 131 12.81 36.04 -51.23
N ASP A 132 12.25 35.42 -50.18
CA ASP A 132 11.38 34.24 -50.33
C ASP A 132 9.98 34.63 -50.85
N MET A 133 9.58 35.90 -50.68
CA MET A 133 8.29 36.41 -51.15
C MET A 133 8.20 36.48 -52.69
N TYR A 134 9.33 36.75 -53.38
CA TYR A 134 9.36 36.78 -54.84
C TYR A 134 9.17 35.39 -55.46
N PHE A 135 9.66 34.34 -54.78
CA PHE A 135 9.52 32.97 -55.27
C PHE A 135 8.06 32.49 -55.21
N ILE A 136 7.35 32.86 -54.13
CA ILE A 136 5.93 32.50 -53.92
C ILE A 136 5.01 33.24 -54.91
N LEU A 137 5.31 34.49 -55.25
CA LEU A 137 4.55 35.23 -56.26
C LEU A 137 4.77 34.69 -57.69
N GLN A 138 5.96 34.17 -57.98
CA GLN A 138 6.28 33.63 -59.31
C GLN A 138 5.67 32.25 -59.56
N GLU A 139 5.56 31.38 -58.55
CA GLU A 139 4.88 30.08 -58.68
C GLU A 139 3.36 30.23 -58.89
N HIS A 140 2.73 31.21 -58.22
CA HIS A 140 1.30 31.47 -58.40
C HIS A 140 0.96 32.09 -59.77
N ALA A 141 1.86 32.89 -60.35
CA ALA A 141 1.69 33.42 -61.70
C ALA A 141 1.76 32.31 -62.78
N LEU A 142 2.65 31.33 -62.60
CA LEU A 142 2.79 30.18 -63.51
C LEU A 142 1.59 29.21 -63.42
N GLN A 143 1.02 29.03 -62.23
CA GLN A 143 -0.19 28.21 -62.06
C GLN A 143 -1.46 28.87 -62.62
N ALA A 144 -1.56 30.20 -62.58
CA ALA A 144 -2.67 30.92 -63.18
C ALA A 144 -2.69 30.77 -64.72
N ASP A 145 -1.52 30.77 -65.38
CA ASP A 145 -1.44 30.56 -66.83
C ASP A 145 -1.83 29.13 -67.23
N GLN A 146 -1.48 28.10 -66.44
CA GLN A 146 -1.85 26.71 -66.75
C GLN A 146 -3.34 26.40 -66.52
N GLY A 147 -4.03 27.17 -65.67
CA GLY A 147 -5.47 27.03 -65.44
C GLY A 147 -6.36 27.56 -66.58
N VAL A 148 -5.83 28.43 -67.44
CA VAL A 148 -6.60 29.06 -68.54
C VAL A 148 -6.58 28.21 -69.82
N PHE A 149 -5.54 27.39 -70.05
CA PHE A 149 -5.45 26.55 -71.25
C PHE A 149 -6.09 25.16 -71.13
N THR A 150 -6.43 24.71 -69.92
CA THR A 150 -6.96 23.35 -69.69
C THR A 150 -8.47 23.25 -69.77
N ASN A 151 -9.19 24.36 -69.64
CA ASN A 151 -10.64 24.41 -69.79
C ASN A 151 -10.98 25.31 -70.97
N GLY A 152 -11.34 24.72 -72.12
CA GLY A 152 -11.72 25.41 -73.35
C GLY A 152 -12.99 26.25 -73.22
N ALA A 153 -12.92 27.34 -72.47
CA ALA A 153 -13.96 28.34 -72.35
C ALA A 153 -13.35 29.72 -72.57
N LEU A 154 -13.58 30.29 -73.76
CA LEU A 154 -13.39 31.71 -74.04
C LEU A 154 -14.27 32.51 -73.08
N SER A 155 -13.73 32.93 -71.95
CA SER A 155 -14.38 33.90 -71.07
C SER A 155 -13.52 35.15 -71.02
N SER A 156 -13.87 36.12 -71.84
CA SER A 156 -13.28 37.46 -71.83
C SER A 156 -13.58 38.13 -70.49
N VAL A 157 -12.56 38.31 -69.65
CA VAL A 157 -12.67 39.18 -68.47
C VAL A 157 -12.33 40.60 -68.91
N MET A 158 -13.37 41.43 -69.06
CA MET A 158 -13.22 42.87 -69.25
C MET A 158 -12.61 43.49 -67.99
N VAL A 159 -11.49 44.19 -68.18
CA VAL A 159 -10.89 45.06 -67.15
C VAL A 159 -11.64 46.40 -67.18
N PRO A 160 -12.32 46.84 -66.10
CA PRO A 160 -12.84 48.21 -66.06
C PRO A 160 -11.66 49.17 -65.87
N GLN A 161 -11.42 50.04 -66.86
CA GLN A 161 -10.52 51.18 -66.72
C GLN A 161 -11.09 52.16 -65.70
N SER A 162 -10.49 52.19 -64.50
CA SER A 162 -10.65 53.32 -63.58
C SER A 162 -9.76 54.46 -64.06
N ARG A 163 -10.41 55.51 -64.58
CA ARG A 163 -9.81 56.73 -65.10
C ARG A 163 -9.40 57.62 -63.91
N LYS A 164 -8.12 57.99 -63.85
CA LYS A 164 -7.57 58.97 -62.92
C LYS A 164 -8.31 60.31 -62.99
N LYS A 165 -8.42 60.97 -61.84
CA LYS A 165 -8.39 62.43 -61.72
C LYS A 165 -7.35 62.79 -60.66
#